data_AF-A0A6F8QKW0-F1
#
_entry.id   AF-A0A6F8QKW0-F1
#
_cell.length_a   1.000
_cell.length_b   1.000
_cell.length_c   1.000
_cell.angle_alpha   90.00
_cell.angle_beta   90.00
_cell.angle_gamma   90.00
#
_symmetry.space_group_name_H-M   'P 1'
#
loop_
_entity.id
_entity.type
_entity.pdbx_description
1 polymer ?
#
loop_
_entity_poly.entity_id
_entity_poly.type
_entity_poly.pdbx_seq_one_letter_code
_entity_poly.pdbx_strand_id
1 'polypeptide(L)'
;MPSQDIIIPMTLVHPDYLTEILDGVRRIDDQLLHIFLTLNEDLLRHRIANQTMHPDPNRNAEIREWRLANVARCLAARERLPCTTRVLDSGAHTSDELAAMVLDGIDGRT
;
A
#
# COMPACT_ATOMS: atom_id res chain seq x y z
N MET A 1 -9.70 -15.02 -23.88
CA MET A 1 -10.25 -14.78 -22.53
C MET A 1 -10.05 -13.30 -22.25
N PRO A 2 -11.07 -12.52 -21.85
CA PRO A 2 -10.81 -11.15 -21.42
C PRO A 2 -9.85 -11.21 -20.22
N SER A 3 -8.78 -10.43 -20.26
CA SER A 3 -7.88 -10.26 -19.11
C SER A 3 -8.66 -9.59 -18.00
N GLN A 4 -8.62 -10.16 -16.80
CA GLN A 4 -9.20 -9.55 -15.61
C GLN A 4 -8.06 -8.96 -14.79
N ASP A 5 -8.17 -7.68 -14.44
CA ASP A 5 -7.22 -7.03 -13.54
C ASP A 5 -7.30 -7.64 -12.15
N ILE A 6 -6.12 -7.84 -11.53
CA ILE A 6 -6.00 -8.37 -10.16
C ILE A 6 -5.36 -7.30 -9.29
N ILE A 7 -6.06 -6.92 -8.21
CA ILE A 7 -5.56 -5.97 -7.21
C ILE A 7 -5.07 -6.75 -5.99
N ILE A 8 -3.81 -6.55 -5.61
CA ILE A 8 -3.16 -7.26 -4.50
C ILE A 8 -2.70 -6.25 -3.43
N PRO A 9 -3.51 -5.97 -2.39
CA PRO A 9 -3.09 -5.12 -1.29
C PRO A 9 -2.11 -5.84 -0.38
N MET A 10 -0.95 -5.22 -0.12
CA MET A 10 0.09 -5.79 0.75
C MET A 10 0.80 -4.72 1.56
N THR A 11 1.35 -5.12 2.71
CA THR A 11 2.33 -4.33 3.46
C THR A 11 3.72 -4.92 3.24
N LEU A 12 4.47 -4.37 2.27
CA LEU A 12 5.83 -4.80 1.95
C LEU A 12 6.84 -3.79 2.47
N VAL A 13 7.45 -4.10 3.61
CA VAL A 13 8.45 -3.24 4.27
C VAL A 13 9.86 -3.79 4.21
N HIS A 14 10.01 -5.03 3.75
CA HIS A 14 11.31 -5.65 3.51
C HIS A 14 11.67 -5.51 2.01
N PRO A 15 12.78 -4.84 1.66
CA PRO A 15 13.12 -4.56 0.27
C PRO A 15 13.36 -5.84 -0.55
N ASP A 16 13.94 -6.88 0.07
CA ASP A 16 14.21 -8.15 -0.62
C ASP A 16 12.91 -8.86 -1.04
N TYR A 17 11.89 -8.91 -0.16
CA TYR A 17 10.58 -9.47 -0.51
C TYR A 17 9.87 -8.61 -1.56
N LEU A 18 10.00 -7.29 -1.49
CA LEU A 18 9.47 -6.42 -2.54
C LEU A 18 10.09 -6.75 -3.89
N THR A 19 11.41 -6.87 -3.94
CA THR A 19 12.14 -7.18 -5.17
C THR A 19 11.74 -8.55 -5.71
N GLU A 20 11.75 -9.57 -4.86
CA GLU A 20 11.37 -10.94 -5.24
C GLU A 20 9.95 -11.00 -5.83
N ILE A 21 8.99 -10.35 -5.18
CA ILE A 21 7.59 -10.34 -5.66
C ILE A 21 7.48 -9.60 -6.99
N LEU A 22 8.04 -8.39 -7.11
CA LEU A 22 7.95 -7.61 -8.34
C LEU A 22 8.63 -8.33 -9.51
N ASP A 23 9.79 -8.93 -9.30
CA ASP A 23 10.50 -9.70 -10.32
C ASP A 23 9.76 -10.98 -10.69
N GLY A 24 9.17 -11.67 -9.70
CA GLY A 24 8.37 -12.87 -9.92
C GLY A 24 7.15 -12.58 -10.80
N VAL A 25 6.42 -11.50 -10.52
CA VAL A 25 5.23 -11.11 -11.30
C VAL A 25 5.61 -10.66 -12.70
N ARG A 26 6.67 -9.85 -12.86
CA ARG A 26 7.13 -9.37 -14.18
C ARG A 26 7.58 -10.46 -15.14
N ARG A 27 7.97 -11.63 -14.64
CA ARG A 27 8.28 -12.80 -15.48
C ARG A 27 7.04 -13.44 -16.10
N ILE A 28 5.86 -13.20 -15.52
CA ILE A 28 4.59 -13.76 -15.97
C ILE A 28 3.82 -12.73 -16.79
N ASP A 29 3.84 -11.47 -16.35
CA ASP A 29 3.08 -10.37 -16.92
C ASP A 29 3.89 -9.06 -16.84
N ASP A 30 4.16 -8.44 -17.98
CA ASP A 30 4.91 -7.19 -18.07
C ASP A 30 4.06 -5.95 -17.74
N GLN A 31 2.74 -6.10 -17.55
CA GLN A 31 1.78 -5.01 -17.29
C GLN A 31 1.63 -4.65 -15.79
N LEU A 32 2.57 -5.07 -14.94
CA LEU A 32 2.55 -4.81 -13.50
C LEU A 32 2.56 -3.31 -13.14
N LEU A 33 1.48 -2.84 -12.50
CA LEU A 33 1.42 -1.55 -11.84
C LEU A 33 1.74 -1.66 -10.35
N HIS A 34 2.90 -1.18 -9.94
CA HIS A 34 3.24 -1.09 -8.52
C HIS A 34 2.88 0.29 -7.95
N ILE A 35 1.99 0.32 -6.96
CA ILE A 35 1.52 1.53 -6.28
C ILE A 35 1.91 1.50 -4.80
N PHE A 36 2.37 2.63 -4.28
CA PHE A 36 2.62 2.84 -2.87
C PHE A 36 1.74 3.98 -2.33
N LEU A 37 0.92 3.68 -1.33
CA LEU A 37 0.12 4.69 -0.62
C LEU A 37 0.96 5.33 0.48
N THR A 38 1.24 6.62 0.34
CA THR A 38 1.95 7.41 1.34
C THR A 38 0.99 8.31 2.13
N LEU A 39 1.46 8.78 3.28
CA LEU A 39 0.81 9.75 4.16
C LEU A 39 1.83 10.19 5.23
N ASN A 40 1.58 11.31 5.90
CA ASN A 40 2.42 11.74 7.01
C ASN A 40 2.24 10.86 8.26
N GLU A 41 3.23 10.87 9.15
CA GLU A 41 3.27 10.01 10.33
C GLU A 41 2.12 10.30 11.31
N ASP A 42 1.85 11.57 11.59
CA ASP A 42 0.83 11.99 12.55
C ASP A 42 -0.56 11.51 12.12
N LEU A 43 -0.88 11.65 10.84
CA LEU A 43 -2.12 11.18 10.25
C LEU A 43 -2.22 9.65 10.29
N LEU A 44 -1.13 8.93 10.01
CA LEU A 44 -1.12 7.47 10.10
C LEU A 44 -1.38 7.01 11.55
N ARG A 45 -0.71 7.61 12.53
CA ARG A 45 -0.91 7.33 13.96
C ARG A 45 -2.34 7.64 14.39
N HIS A 46 -2.87 8.79 13.96
CA HIS A 46 -4.26 9.18 14.22
C HIS A 46 -5.26 8.18 13.64
N ARG A 47 -5.08 7.74 12.38
CA ARG A 47 -5.93 6.73 11.76
C ARG A 47 -5.86 5.39 12.50
N ILE A 48 -4.67 4.93 12.88
CA ILE A 48 -4.50 3.69 13.66
C ILE A 48 -5.20 3.78 15.03
N ALA A 49 -5.08 4.91 15.72
CA ALA A 49 -5.69 5.11 17.03
C ALA A 49 -7.23 5.06 16.99
N ASN A 50 -7.83 5.56 15.90
CA ASN A 50 -9.28 5.67 15.76
C ASN A 50 -9.93 4.52 14.98
N GLN A 51 -9.15 3.57 14.46
CA GLN A 51 -9.68 2.45 13.68
C GLN A 51 -10.15 1.30 14.58
N THR A 52 -11.36 0.82 14.32
CA THR A 52 -11.90 -0.44 14.85
C THR A 52 -11.83 -1.51 13.76
N MET A 53 -11.09 -2.58 13.99
CA MET A 53 -10.86 -3.67 13.02
C MET A 53 -11.48 -4.99 13.45
N HIS A 54 -11.95 -5.09 14.70
CA HIS A 54 -12.53 -6.31 15.25
C HIS A 54 -13.71 -5.97 16.18
N PRO A 55 -14.69 -6.86 16.40
CA PRO A 55 -15.76 -6.61 17.38
C PRO A 55 -15.28 -6.58 18.84
N ASP A 56 -14.29 -7.41 19.19
CA ASP A 56 -13.68 -7.46 20.54
C ASP A 56 -12.77 -6.25 20.83
N PRO A 57 -13.04 -5.44 21.86
CA PRO A 57 -12.22 -4.30 22.25
C PRO A 57 -10.77 -4.64 22.63
N ASN A 58 -10.53 -5.78 23.31
CA ASN A 58 -9.18 -6.17 23.73
C ASN A 58 -8.31 -6.48 22.53
N ARG A 59 -8.86 -7.21 21.56
CA ARG A 59 -8.19 -7.48 20.28
C ARG A 59 -7.91 -6.19 19.48
N ASN A 60 -8.78 -5.19 19.54
CA ASN A 60 -8.46 -3.88 18.92
C ASN A 60 -7.29 -3.18 19.61
N ALA A 61 -7.16 -3.28 20.95
CA ALA A 61 -6.04 -2.70 21.67
C ALA A 61 -4.71 -3.35 21.24
N GLU A 62 -4.67 -4.68 21.15
CA GLU A 62 -3.49 -5.43 20.65
C GLU A 62 -3.12 -5.07 19.21
N ILE A 63 -4.13 -5.00 18.31
CA ILE A 63 -3.92 -4.59 16.91
C ILE A 63 -3.35 -3.17 16.86
N ARG A 64 -3.90 -2.25 17.64
CA ARG A 64 -3.46 -0.85 17.70
C ARG A 64 -2.01 -0.76 18.18
N GLU A 65 -1.69 -1.42 19.28
CA GLU A 65 -0.33 -1.44 19.84
C GLU A 65 0.68 -1.97 18.82
N TRP A 66 0.39 -3.13 18.21
CA TRP A 66 1.25 -3.71 17.19
C TRP A 66 1.43 -2.80 15.98
N ARG A 67 0.35 -2.18 15.48
CA ARG A 67 0.44 -1.27 14.32
C ARG A 67 1.23 -0.01 14.64
N LEU A 68 1.05 0.58 15.83
CA LEU A 68 1.79 1.75 16.27
C LEU A 68 3.29 1.46 16.42
N ALA A 69 3.65 0.28 16.93
CA ALA A 69 5.05 -0.16 17.03
C ALA A 69 5.72 -0.33 15.64
N ASN A 70 4.93 -0.53 14.58
CA ASN A 70 5.42 -0.72 13.21
C ASN A 70 5.43 0.55 12.35
N VAL A 71 4.89 1.68 12.81
CA VAL A 71 4.75 2.91 12.02
C VAL A 71 6.07 3.37 11.41
N ALA A 72 7.13 3.49 12.22
CA ALA A 72 8.44 3.96 11.76
C ALA A 72 9.02 3.04 10.66
N ARG A 73 8.88 1.72 10.85
CA ARG A 73 9.32 0.72 9.86
C ARG A 73 8.56 0.85 8.54
N CYS A 74 7.25 1.07 8.59
CA CYS A 74 6.42 1.23 7.40
C CYS A 74 6.75 2.52 6.63
N LEU A 75 7.00 3.63 7.34
CA LEU A 75 7.36 4.91 6.69
C LEU A 75 8.74 4.85 6.04
N ALA A 76 9.72 4.25 6.70
CA ALA A 76 11.07 4.08 6.17
C ALA A 76 11.12 3.23 4.89
N ALA A 77 10.14 2.36 4.65
CA ALA A 77 10.08 1.54 3.44
C ALA A 77 10.02 2.38 2.15
N ARG A 78 9.50 3.62 2.22
CA ARG A 78 9.40 4.53 1.08
C ARG A 78 10.75 4.84 0.44
N GLU A 79 11.81 4.91 1.24
CA GLU A 79 13.16 5.25 0.77
C GLU A 79 13.78 4.17 -0.12
N ARG A 80 13.19 2.97 -0.14
CA ARG A 80 13.70 1.79 -0.84
C ARG A 80 12.82 1.38 -2.01
N LEU A 81 11.84 2.20 -2.37
CA LEU A 81 10.93 1.90 -3.47
C LEU A 81 11.67 1.97 -4.82
N PRO A 82 11.42 1.03 -5.74
CA PRO A 82 11.91 1.14 -7.11
C PRO A 82 11.40 2.43 -7.77
N CYS A 83 12.20 3.04 -8.65
CA CYS A 83 11.82 4.25 -9.39
C CYS A 83 10.55 4.10 -10.24
N THR A 84 10.18 2.85 -10.58
CA THR A 84 8.94 2.54 -11.32
C THR A 84 7.69 2.55 -10.43
N THR A 85 7.82 2.76 -9.12
CA THR A 85 6.69 2.75 -8.19
C THR A 85 5.92 4.05 -8.29
N ARG A 86 4.61 3.97 -8.51
CA ARG A 86 3.73 5.13 -8.45
C ARG A 86 3.37 5.41 -6.99
N VAL A 87 3.80 6.56 -6.47
CA VAL A 87 3.49 6.98 -5.10
C VAL A 87 2.25 7.86 -5.11
N LEU A 88 1.23 7.50 -4.32
CA LEU A 88 -0.01 8.27 -4.19
C LEU A 88 -0.21 8.72 -2.73
N ASP A 89 -0.51 10.00 -2.53
CA ASP A 89 -0.71 10.56 -1.18
C ASP A 89 -2.14 10.32 -0.70
N SER A 90 -2.30 9.33 0.18
CA SER A 90 -3.57 8.97 0.82
C SER A 90 -3.96 9.86 2.01
N GLY A 91 -3.10 10.82 2.37
CA GLY A 91 -3.43 11.88 3.31
C GLY A 91 -4.07 13.09 2.64
N ALA A 92 -3.74 13.34 1.38
CA ALA A 92 -4.26 14.46 0.59
C ALA A 92 -5.50 14.13 -0.25
N HIS A 93 -5.76 12.85 -0.51
CA HIS A 93 -6.83 12.40 -1.40
C HIS A 93 -7.79 11.43 -0.70
N THR A 94 -9.03 11.46 -1.16
CA THR A 94 -10.08 10.48 -0.82
C THR A 94 -9.83 9.15 -1.50
N SER A 95 -10.52 8.09 -1.04
CA SER A 95 -10.42 6.76 -1.65
C SER A 95 -10.86 6.75 -3.12
N ASP A 96 -11.88 7.53 -3.48
CA ASP A 96 -12.41 7.58 -4.86
C ASP A 96 -11.41 8.29 -5.79
N GLU A 97 -10.80 9.38 -5.33
CA GLU A 97 -9.74 10.07 -6.08
C GLU A 97 -8.52 9.18 -6.28
N LEU A 98 -8.10 8.45 -5.23
CA LEU A 98 -7.01 7.49 -5.35
C LEU A 98 -7.35 6.37 -6.34
N ALA A 99 -8.57 5.83 -6.28
CA ALA A 99 -9.01 4.80 -7.20
C ALA A 99 -8.98 5.29 -8.66
N ALA A 100 -9.46 6.51 -8.93
CA ALA A 100 -9.36 7.13 -10.25
C ALA A 100 -7.90 7.25 -10.72
N MET A 101 -6.99 7.71 -9.85
CA MET A 101 -5.55 7.78 -10.19
C MET A 101 -4.92 6.42 -10.49
N VAL A 102 -5.39 5.35 -9.83
CA VAL A 102 -4.97 3.98 -10.12
C VAL A 102 -5.47 3.55 -11.50
N LEU A 103 -6.74 3.79 -11.81
CA LEU A 103 -7.35 3.47 -13.11
C LEU A 103 -6.66 4.23 -14.26
N ASP A 104 -6.40 5.53 -14.10
CA ASP A 104 -5.63 6.32 -15.08
C ASP A 104 -4.24 5.71 -15.34
N GLY A 105 -3.63 5.14 -14.29
CA GLY A 105 -2.37 4.43 -14.41
C GLY A 105 -2.48 3.16 -15.22
N ILE A 106 -3.61 2.46 -15.17
CA ILE A 106 -3.92 1.26 -15.95
C ILE A 106 -4.17 1.64 -17.42
N ASP A 107 -5.03 2.62 -17.67
CA ASP A 107 -5.41 3.05 -19.03
C ASP A 107 -4.27 3.74 -19.79
N GLY A 108 -3.38 4.46 -19.08
CA GLY A 108 -2.18 5.05 -19.68
C GLY A 108 -1.12 4.03 -20.16
N ARG A 109 -1.38 2.72 -20.00
CA ARG A 109 -0.52 1.63 -20.50
C ARG A 109 -1.03 0.96 -21.78
N THR A 110 -2.27 1.23 -22.22
CA THR A 110 -2.78 0.81 -23.55
C THR A 110 -2.33 1.75 -24.65
#